data_AF-A0A368D3Y6-F1
#
_entry.id   AF-A0A368D3Y6-F1
#
_cell.length_a   1.000
_cell.length_b   1.000
_cell.length_c   1.000
_cell.angle_alpha   90.00
_cell.angle_beta   90.00
_cell.angle_gamma   90.00
#
_symmetry.space_group_name_H-M   'P 1'
#
loop_
_entity.id
_entity.type
_entity.pdbx_description
1 polymer ?
#
loop_
_entity_poly.entity_id
_entity_poly.type
_entity_poly.pdbx_seq_one_letter_code
_entity_poly.pdbx_strand_id
1 'polypeptide(L)'
;MKKFLLLGFLASSFLFYAQDDPCSNTSTLSVTGDFNVEASGTYPMIIPPQNISGSGSGSQVFRKNVDIKLSLGSGDVFESCIVKLDLQDFDDGLQFDIDGTNLLNFQQKHWDNTFGANTTEFNGEGRFVTSGGMWTPWSGQGNPKLEISTGKVQLMVDTKNGGREDALPFMDSTVADWKLISTFTYDCLKGFNLLIGNQNGGGGPSGINAKLTVEAYVGPCNTNTSFSLQDDNNKITVGSCTCNAKNDGSLALSIEDTKYNYTISVSGVSDPIKISGTNKTANVTGLAKGTYTVCFKVDENPDYEQCFEAVITEPISL
;
A
#
# COMPACT_ATOMS: atom_id res chain seq x y z
N MET A 1 61.97 -16.96 -56.92
CA MET A 1 61.91 -16.54 -55.51
C MET A 1 60.70 -15.63 -55.34
N LYS A 2 59.57 -16.16 -54.85
CA LYS A 2 58.35 -15.39 -54.56
C LYS A 2 58.14 -15.40 -53.05
N LYS A 3 58.13 -14.22 -52.44
CA LYS A 3 57.85 -14.00 -51.02
C LYS A 3 56.41 -14.41 -50.74
N PHE A 4 56.21 -15.34 -49.82
CA PHE A 4 54.91 -15.55 -49.18
C PHE A 4 54.83 -14.65 -47.95
N LEU A 5 53.82 -13.79 -47.96
CA LEU A 5 53.44 -12.92 -46.84
C LEU A 5 52.68 -13.80 -45.84
N LEU A 6 53.27 -14.09 -44.68
CA LEU A 6 52.57 -14.73 -43.57
C LEU A 6 51.77 -13.64 -42.84
N LEU A 7 50.44 -13.62 -43.01
CA LEU A 7 49.55 -12.82 -42.17
C LEU A 7 49.53 -13.45 -40.77
N GLY A 8 50.10 -12.75 -39.79
CA GLY A 8 49.91 -13.10 -38.38
C GLY A 8 48.50 -12.72 -37.95
N PHE A 9 47.69 -13.72 -37.61
CA PHE A 9 46.46 -13.49 -36.85
C PHE A 9 46.86 -13.22 -35.39
N LEU A 10 46.75 -11.96 -34.95
CA LEU A 10 46.66 -11.66 -33.52
C LEU A 10 45.29 -12.17 -33.04
N ALA A 11 45.28 -13.30 -32.33
CA ALA A 11 44.13 -13.66 -31.52
C ALA A 11 44.09 -12.72 -30.31
N SER A 12 43.25 -11.69 -30.39
CA SER A 12 42.87 -10.88 -29.24
C SER A 12 42.21 -11.81 -28.22
N SER A 13 42.90 -12.12 -27.13
CA SER A 13 42.31 -12.77 -25.97
C SER A 13 41.31 -11.79 -25.35
N PHE A 14 40.05 -11.90 -25.76
CA PHE A 14 38.95 -11.32 -25.00
C PHE A 14 38.90 -12.04 -23.66
N LEU A 15 39.38 -11.36 -22.62
CA LEU A 15 38.97 -11.64 -21.26
C LEU A 15 37.48 -11.32 -21.20
N PHE A 16 36.65 -12.34 -21.43
CA PHE A 16 35.28 -12.31 -20.95
C PHE A 16 35.39 -12.28 -19.43
N TYR A 17 35.18 -11.11 -18.82
CA TYR A 17 34.67 -11.12 -17.47
C TYR A 17 33.33 -11.84 -17.56
N ALA A 18 33.30 -13.10 -17.12
CA ALA A 18 32.05 -13.73 -16.76
C ALA A 18 31.40 -12.78 -15.74
N GLN A 19 30.24 -12.25 -16.09
CA GLN A 19 29.38 -11.61 -15.12
C GLN A 19 29.14 -12.66 -14.03
N ASP A 20 29.58 -12.39 -12.81
CA ASP A 20 29.28 -13.24 -11.66
C ASP A 20 27.77 -13.45 -11.61
N ASP A 21 27.37 -14.72 -11.70
CA ASP A 21 26.07 -15.35 -11.42
C ASP A 21 24.80 -14.48 -11.58
N PRO A 22 23.84 -14.82 -12.48
CA PRO A 22 22.52 -14.19 -12.44
C PRO A 22 21.89 -14.49 -11.08
N CYS A 23 21.87 -13.51 -10.16
CA CYS A 23 21.54 -13.82 -8.78
C CYS A 23 20.15 -14.44 -8.71
N SER A 24 20.10 -15.65 -8.14
CA SER A 24 18.84 -16.33 -7.91
C SER A 24 18.21 -15.73 -6.66
N ASN A 25 17.00 -15.19 -6.81
CA ASN A 25 16.16 -14.91 -5.64
C ASN A 25 15.88 -16.26 -4.97
N THR A 26 16.25 -16.38 -3.70
CA THR A 26 16.04 -17.59 -2.89
C THR A 26 15.00 -17.38 -1.79
N SER A 27 14.32 -16.24 -1.83
CA SER A 27 13.27 -15.87 -0.90
C SER A 27 11.97 -16.61 -1.19
N THR A 28 11.12 -16.65 -0.17
CA THR A 28 9.78 -17.25 -0.23
C THR A 28 8.75 -16.29 0.36
N LEU A 29 7.69 -16.01 -0.39
CA LEU A 29 6.48 -15.33 0.08
C LEU A 29 5.43 -16.38 0.43
N SER A 30 4.94 -16.39 1.67
CA SER A 30 3.93 -17.31 2.17
C SER A 30 2.66 -16.56 2.60
N VAL A 31 1.50 -17.13 2.26
CA VAL A 31 0.19 -16.73 2.80
C VAL A 31 -0.45 -17.95 3.45
N THR A 32 -0.73 -17.85 4.75
CA THR A 32 -1.27 -18.94 5.58
C THR A 32 -2.59 -18.53 6.26
N GLY A 33 -3.34 -19.49 6.83
CA GLY A 33 -4.64 -19.26 7.45
C GLY A 33 -5.78 -19.78 6.58
N ASP A 34 -6.72 -18.91 6.21
CA ASP A 34 -7.82 -19.28 5.30
C ASP A 34 -7.34 -19.69 3.90
N PHE A 35 -6.15 -19.25 3.50
CA PHE A 35 -5.42 -19.71 2.33
C PHE A 35 -4.07 -20.28 2.78
N ASN A 36 -3.50 -21.22 2.02
CA ASN A 36 -2.21 -21.82 2.33
C ASN A 36 -1.43 -21.99 1.02
N VAL A 37 -0.77 -20.91 0.60
CA VAL A 37 -0.07 -20.80 -0.69
C VAL A 37 1.28 -20.10 -0.53
N GLU A 38 2.19 -20.37 -1.46
CA GLU A 38 3.51 -19.79 -1.49
C GLU A 38 3.93 -19.40 -2.91
N ALA A 39 4.91 -18.50 -2.99
CA ALA A 39 5.65 -18.16 -4.20
C ALA A 39 7.13 -18.00 -3.85
N SER A 40 8.02 -18.36 -4.77
CA SER A 40 9.48 -18.32 -4.51
C SER A 40 10.26 -17.97 -5.77
N GLY A 41 11.32 -17.20 -5.62
CA GLY A 41 12.40 -17.03 -6.60
C GLY A 41 12.09 -16.25 -7.89
N THR A 42 10.86 -15.76 -8.09
CA THR A 42 10.54 -14.85 -9.21
C THR A 42 10.68 -13.37 -8.82
N TYR A 43 10.69 -12.48 -9.80
CA TYR A 43 10.68 -11.03 -9.57
C TYR A 43 9.56 -10.36 -10.41
N PRO A 44 8.48 -9.86 -9.78
CA PRO A 44 8.13 -10.06 -8.37
C PRO A 44 7.78 -11.53 -8.06
N MET A 45 7.83 -11.90 -6.77
CA MET A 45 7.18 -13.10 -6.25
C MET A 45 5.70 -12.82 -6.10
N ILE A 46 4.87 -13.58 -6.81
CA ILE A 46 3.41 -13.41 -6.82
C ILE A 46 2.77 -14.72 -6.40
N ILE A 47 2.01 -14.71 -5.31
CA ILE A 47 1.21 -15.89 -4.96
C ILE A 47 0.11 -16.14 -6.02
N PRO A 48 -0.29 -17.39 -6.27
CA PRO A 48 -1.46 -17.66 -7.10
C PRO A 48 -2.69 -16.88 -6.59
N PRO A 49 -3.53 -16.29 -7.45
CA PRO A 49 -4.70 -15.54 -7.00
C PRO A 49 -5.66 -16.40 -6.16
N GLN A 50 -6.06 -15.90 -5.00
CA GLN A 50 -6.94 -16.61 -4.05
C GLN A 50 -8.34 -16.02 -4.06
N ASN A 51 -9.36 -16.86 -4.23
CA ASN A 51 -10.75 -16.41 -4.32
C ASN A 51 -11.31 -16.02 -2.95
N ILE A 52 -11.79 -14.79 -2.84
CA ILE A 52 -12.65 -14.31 -1.76
C ILE A 52 -14.05 -14.18 -2.34
N SER A 53 -14.97 -15.07 -1.97
CA SER A 53 -16.34 -15.00 -2.44
C SER A 53 -17.36 -15.36 -1.39
N GLY A 54 -18.55 -14.79 -1.55
CA GLY A 54 -19.73 -15.10 -0.77
C GLY A 54 -20.88 -14.19 -1.11
N SER A 55 -22.11 -14.67 -0.90
CA SER A 55 -23.33 -13.90 -1.08
C SER A 55 -24.33 -14.24 0.02
N GLY A 56 -25.07 -13.22 0.48
CA GLY A 56 -25.94 -13.32 1.62
C GLY A 56 -26.85 -12.10 1.75
N SER A 57 -27.39 -11.90 2.95
CA SER A 57 -28.27 -10.77 3.25
C SER A 57 -28.19 -10.37 4.73
N GLY A 58 -28.95 -9.36 5.14
CA GLY A 58 -29.05 -8.97 6.54
C GLY A 58 -27.77 -8.26 6.99
N SER A 59 -27.03 -8.88 7.91
CA SER A 59 -25.73 -8.36 8.41
C SER A 59 -24.55 -9.26 8.03
N GLN A 60 -24.75 -10.17 7.06
CA GLN A 60 -23.69 -11.10 6.65
C GLN A 60 -22.57 -10.35 5.92
N VAL A 61 -21.33 -10.73 6.22
CA VAL A 61 -20.10 -10.29 5.56
C VAL A 61 -19.20 -11.50 5.29
N PHE A 62 -18.43 -11.45 4.21
CA PHE A 62 -17.58 -12.53 3.75
C PHE A 62 -16.13 -12.04 3.73
N ARG A 63 -15.37 -12.50 4.73
CA ARG A 63 -13.99 -12.08 4.96
C ARG A 63 -13.05 -13.27 4.96
N LYS A 64 -11.78 -12.99 4.69
CA LYS A 64 -10.68 -13.94 4.81
C LYS A 64 -9.66 -13.42 5.79
N ASN A 65 -9.23 -14.30 6.67
CA ASN A 65 -8.20 -14.06 7.67
C ASN A 65 -6.95 -14.84 7.26
N VAL A 66 -5.90 -14.11 6.90
CA VAL A 66 -4.63 -14.70 6.46
C VAL A 66 -3.43 -14.02 7.10
N ASP A 67 -2.38 -14.78 7.32
CA ASP A 67 -1.07 -14.27 7.70
C ASP A 67 -0.18 -14.22 6.46
N ILE A 68 0.46 -13.09 6.23
CA ILE A 68 1.36 -12.86 5.09
C ILE A 68 2.77 -12.70 5.63
N LYS A 69 3.72 -13.45 5.08
CA LYS A 69 5.13 -13.39 5.48
C LYS A 69 6.07 -13.62 4.32
N LEU A 70 7.10 -12.78 4.22
CA LEU A 70 8.25 -12.91 3.35
C LEU A 70 9.43 -13.46 4.16
N SER A 71 9.96 -14.60 3.74
CA SER A 71 11.23 -15.13 4.22
C SER A 71 12.32 -14.74 3.24
N LEU A 72 13.18 -13.80 3.64
CA LEU A 72 14.24 -13.28 2.79
C LEU A 72 15.42 -14.28 2.71
N GLY A 73 15.81 -14.61 1.49
CA GLY A 73 16.97 -15.42 1.19
C GLY A 73 18.28 -14.70 1.52
N SER A 74 19.34 -15.47 1.74
CA SER A 74 20.64 -14.88 2.09
C SER A 74 21.20 -14.08 0.92
N GLY A 75 21.37 -12.77 1.09
CA GLY A 75 21.88 -11.87 0.06
C GLY A 75 20.80 -11.22 -0.80
N ASP A 76 19.56 -11.70 -0.70
CA ASP A 76 18.40 -11.08 -1.36
C ASP A 76 18.09 -9.72 -0.73
N VAL A 77 17.59 -8.78 -1.53
CA VAL A 77 17.23 -7.43 -1.08
C VAL A 77 15.72 -7.27 -1.18
N PHE A 78 15.07 -7.02 -0.03
CA PHE A 78 13.66 -6.69 0.01
C PHE A 78 13.44 -5.26 -0.50
N GLU A 79 12.54 -5.09 -1.45
CA GLU A 79 12.18 -3.78 -2.01
C GLU A 79 10.78 -3.39 -1.57
N SER A 80 9.78 -4.21 -1.89
CA SER A 80 8.40 -3.89 -1.54
C SER A 80 7.53 -5.12 -1.43
N CYS A 81 6.38 -4.92 -0.79
CA CYS A 81 5.35 -5.94 -0.60
C CYS A 81 4.01 -5.26 -0.80
N ILE A 82 3.17 -5.75 -1.70
CA ILE A 82 1.92 -5.10 -2.09
C ILE A 82 0.79 -6.12 -2.00
N VAL A 83 -0.29 -5.76 -1.31
CA VAL A 83 -1.52 -6.55 -1.27
C VAL A 83 -2.50 -5.96 -2.29
N LYS A 84 -3.03 -6.82 -3.16
CA LYS A 84 -3.99 -6.46 -4.20
C LYS A 84 -5.25 -7.29 -4.07
N LEU A 85 -6.40 -6.64 -4.22
CA LEU A 85 -7.70 -7.28 -4.34
C LEU A 85 -8.34 -6.87 -5.67
N ASP A 86 -8.37 -7.80 -6.61
CA ASP A 86 -9.09 -7.63 -7.89
C ASP A 86 -10.56 -7.92 -7.64
N LEU A 87 -11.38 -6.86 -7.58
CA LEU A 87 -12.80 -6.94 -7.20
C LEU A 87 -13.62 -7.11 -8.48
N GLN A 88 -14.05 -8.34 -8.76
CA GLN A 88 -14.97 -8.58 -9.87
C GLN A 88 -16.32 -7.93 -9.57
N ASP A 89 -16.79 -8.09 -8.34
CA ASP A 89 -17.95 -7.39 -7.80
C ASP A 89 -17.90 -7.39 -6.26
N PHE A 90 -18.58 -6.43 -5.65
CA PHE A 90 -18.88 -6.43 -4.22
C PHE A 90 -20.14 -5.62 -3.97
N ASP A 91 -20.89 -6.00 -2.93
CA ASP A 91 -22.10 -5.31 -2.53
C ASP A 91 -21.85 -4.50 -1.26
N ASP A 92 -22.48 -3.33 -1.21
CA ASP A 92 -22.31 -2.24 -0.23
C ASP A 92 -20.91 -1.61 -0.14
N GLY A 93 -19.92 -2.36 0.35
CA GLY A 93 -18.63 -1.77 0.71
C GLY A 93 -17.55 -2.77 1.04
N LEU A 94 -16.40 -2.25 1.49
CA LEU A 94 -15.22 -3.04 1.80
C LEU A 94 -14.71 -2.70 3.19
N GLN A 95 -14.05 -3.68 3.80
CA GLN A 95 -13.30 -3.50 5.04
C GLN A 95 -12.01 -4.30 5.00
N PHE A 96 -10.96 -3.75 5.60
CA PHE A 96 -9.80 -4.55 5.95
C PHE A 96 -9.09 -4.04 7.20
N ASP A 97 -8.46 -5.00 7.88
CA ASP A 97 -7.68 -4.81 9.08
C ASP A 97 -6.27 -5.35 8.85
N ILE A 98 -5.27 -4.66 9.39
CA ILE A 98 -3.91 -5.16 9.51
C ILE A 98 -3.59 -5.28 10.99
N ASP A 99 -3.18 -6.47 11.43
CA ASP A 99 -2.86 -6.79 12.83
C ASP A 99 -3.97 -6.34 13.81
N GLY A 100 -5.23 -6.54 13.40
CA GLY A 100 -6.42 -6.16 14.16
C GLY A 100 -6.75 -4.66 14.18
N THR A 101 -5.96 -3.82 13.52
CA THR A 101 -6.27 -2.41 13.33
C THR A 101 -7.12 -2.23 12.08
N ASN A 102 -8.34 -1.70 12.23
CA ASN A 102 -9.21 -1.39 11.11
C ASN A 102 -8.72 -0.16 10.33
N LEU A 103 -8.26 -0.38 9.09
CA LEU A 103 -7.64 0.64 8.25
C LEU A 103 -8.58 1.18 7.18
N LEU A 104 -9.47 0.33 6.66
CA LEU A 104 -10.53 0.73 5.74
C LEU A 104 -11.85 0.17 6.22
N ASN A 105 -12.88 1.02 6.19
CA ASN A 105 -14.26 0.62 6.36
C ASN A 105 -15.16 1.61 5.64
N PHE A 106 -15.88 1.13 4.63
CA PHE A 106 -16.95 1.89 4.00
C PHE A 106 -18.12 0.96 3.64
N GLN A 107 -19.24 1.56 3.30
CA GLN A 107 -20.56 0.97 3.06
C GLN A 107 -21.26 1.79 1.97
N GLN A 108 -22.39 1.31 1.45
CA GLN A 108 -23.18 2.01 0.42
C GLN A 108 -23.49 3.47 0.80
N LYS A 109 -23.85 3.73 2.06
CA LYS A 109 -24.12 5.07 2.60
C LYS A 109 -22.97 6.09 2.52
N HIS A 110 -21.77 5.67 2.12
CA HIS A 110 -20.62 6.58 1.94
C HIS A 110 -20.44 7.00 0.48
N TRP A 111 -21.07 6.34 -0.49
CA TRP A 111 -20.91 6.66 -1.92
C TRP A 111 -22.25 6.80 -2.66
N ASP A 112 -23.34 6.25 -2.12
CA ASP A 112 -24.68 6.31 -2.67
C ASP A 112 -25.52 7.42 -2.00
N ASN A 113 -25.95 8.39 -2.81
CA ASN A 113 -26.75 9.52 -2.33
C ASN A 113 -28.18 9.12 -1.92
N THR A 114 -28.70 8.00 -2.42
CA THR A 114 -30.01 7.45 -2.02
C THR A 114 -29.98 6.89 -0.60
N PHE A 115 -28.77 6.56 -0.10
CA PHE A 115 -28.49 6.17 1.28
C PHE A 115 -27.94 7.31 2.15
N GLY A 116 -27.93 8.54 1.63
CA GLY A 116 -27.57 9.75 2.37
C GLY A 116 -26.13 10.23 2.19
N ALA A 117 -25.34 9.63 1.31
CA ALA A 117 -23.99 10.12 1.01
C ALA A 117 -24.03 11.49 0.32
N ASN A 118 -23.28 12.47 0.84
CA ASN A 118 -23.07 13.76 0.20
C ASN A 118 -21.92 13.69 -0.82
N THR A 119 -22.19 13.05 -1.96
CA THR A 119 -21.22 12.87 -3.06
C THR A 119 -21.88 13.04 -4.43
N THR A 120 -21.09 13.43 -5.42
CA THR A 120 -21.56 13.63 -6.82
C THR A 120 -20.87 12.69 -7.80
N GLU A 121 -19.71 12.15 -7.42
CA GLU A 121 -18.77 11.46 -8.27
C GLU A 121 -19.25 10.09 -8.73
N PHE A 122 -20.09 9.44 -7.92
CA PHE A 122 -20.59 8.09 -8.14
C PHE A 122 -21.93 8.04 -8.89
N ASN A 123 -22.46 9.18 -9.35
CA ASN A 123 -23.83 9.30 -9.86
C ASN A 123 -23.90 10.08 -11.18
N GLY A 124 -24.96 9.88 -11.98
CA GLY A 124 -25.31 10.71 -13.13
C GLY A 124 -24.17 10.96 -14.11
N GLU A 125 -23.76 12.21 -14.28
CA GLU A 125 -22.60 12.66 -15.10
C GLU A 125 -21.29 12.78 -14.27
N GLY A 126 -21.25 12.17 -13.09
CA GLY A 126 -20.09 12.14 -12.20
C GLY A 126 -18.88 11.40 -12.77
N ARG A 127 -17.81 11.32 -11.98
CA ARG A 127 -16.48 10.87 -12.41
C ARG A 127 -16.41 9.39 -12.81
N PHE A 128 -16.97 8.51 -11.99
CA PHE A 128 -16.74 7.07 -12.09
C PHE A 128 -17.74 6.39 -13.01
N VAL A 129 -17.30 5.32 -13.70
CA VAL A 129 -18.16 4.54 -14.60
C VAL A 129 -19.37 3.99 -13.83
N THR A 130 -20.56 4.16 -14.41
CA THR A 130 -21.84 3.77 -13.82
C THR A 130 -22.56 2.71 -14.64
N SER A 131 -23.49 1.98 -14.00
CA SER A 131 -24.55 1.25 -14.72
C SER A 131 -25.83 2.07 -14.65
N GLY A 132 -26.23 2.67 -15.75
CA GLY A 132 -27.30 3.66 -15.72
C GLY A 132 -26.90 4.88 -14.89
N GLY A 133 -27.71 5.24 -13.89
CA GLY A 133 -27.57 6.49 -13.15
C GLY A 133 -26.57 6.50 -11.99
N MET A 134 -25.97 5.36 -11.63
CA MET A 134 -25.15 5.25 -10.41
C MET A 134 -24.07 4.17 -10.54
N TRP A 135 -22.99 4.33 -9.78
CA TRP A 135 -21.97 3.30 -9.62
C TRP A 135 -22.56 2.08 -8.91
N THR A 136 -22.46 0.92 -9.55
CA THR A 136 -23.03 -0.33 -9.04
C THR A 136 -21.91 -1.35 -8.88
N PRO A 137 -21.16 -1.33 -7.77
CA PRO A 137 -20.03 -2.23 -7.57
C PRO A 137 -20.44 -3.71 -7.55
N TRP A 138 -21.70 -4.02 -7.22
CA TRP A 138 -22.26 -5.38 -7.27
C TRP A 138 -22.45 -5.92 -8.69
N SER A 139 -22.25 -5.08 -9.72
CA SER A 139 -22.18 -5.48 -11.13
C SER A 139 -20.76 -5.31 -11.70
N GLY A 140 -19.75 -5.09 -10.85
CA GLY A 140 -18.37 -4.90 -11.26
C GLY A 140 -18.09 -3.59 -11.98
N GLN A 141 -18.97 -2.59 -11.85
CA GLN A 141 -18.82 -1.36 -12.61
C GLN A 141 -17.57 -0.59 -12.22
N GLY A 142 -16.89 -0.07 -13.24
CA GLY A 142 -15.62 0.63 -13.08
C GLY A 142 -14.43 -0.27 -12.73
N ASN A 143 -14.54 -1.59 -12.91
CA ASN A 143 -13.46 -2.56 -12.75
C ASN A 143 -12.63 -2.35 -11.44
N PRO A 144 -13.28 -2.35 -10.27
CA PRO A 144 -12.66 -1.91 -9.02
C PRO A 144 -11.44 -2.76 -8.65
N LYS A 145 -10.37 -2.11 -8.19
CA LYS A 145 -9.18 -2.78 -7.65
C LYS A 145 -8.69 -2.07 -6.40
N LEU A 146 -8.55 -2.82 -5.32
CA LEU A 146 -7.96 -2.31 -4.09
C LEU A 146 -6.46 -2.62 -4.10
N GLU A 147 -5.63 -1.61 -3.89
CA GLU A 147 -4.18 -1.74 -3.72
C GLU A 147 -3.78 -1.19 -2.36
N ILE A 148 -3.03 -1.99 -1.60
CA ILE A 148 -2.58 -1.69 -0.24
C ILE A 148 -1.05 -1.83 -0.22
N SER A 149 -0.36 -0.76 0.15
CA SER A 149 1.07 -0.74 0.45
C SER A 149 1.35 0.20 1.62
N THR A 150 2.59 0.26 2.10
CA THR A 150 2.95 1.17 3.20
C THR A 150 2.52 2.60 2.90
N GLY A 151 1.73 3.19 3.79
CA GLY A 151 1.24 4.56 3.64
C GLY A 151 0.11 4.74 2.62
N LYS A 152 -0.40 3.66 2.01
CA LYS A 152 -1.23 3.73 0.81
C LYS A 152 -2.37 2.72 0.84
N VAL A 153 -3.60 3.23 0.72
CA VAL A 153 -4.80 2.45 0.41
C VAL A 153 -5.50 3.15 -0.74
N GLN A 154 -5.71 2.47 -1.86
CA GLN A 154 -6.40 3.03 -3.02
C GLN A 154 -7.43 2.07 -3.57
N LEU A 155 -8.66 2.56 -3.78
CA LEU A 155 -9.68 1.85 -4.54
C LEU A 155 -9.72 2.43 -5.95
N MET A 156 -8.94 1.84 -6.85
CA MET A 156 -8.87 2.32 -8.23
C MET A 156 -10.13 1.92 -9.00
N VAL A 157 -10.81 2.90 -9.58
CA VAL A 157 -12.04 2.72 -10.36
C VAL A 157 -11.92 3.46 -11.68
N ASP A 158 -12.44 2.86 -12.76
CA ASP A 158 -12.46 3.48 -14.07
C ASP A 158 -13.35 4.74 -14.06
N THR A 159 -12.87 5.75 -14.76
CA THR A 159 -13.54 7.04 -14.93
C THR A 159 -14.22 7.10 -16.30
N LYS A 160 -15.28 7.89 -16.41
CA LYS A 160 -15.99 8.10 -17.69
C LYS A 160 -15.13 8.74 -18.78
N ASN A 161 -14.04 9.41 -18.39
CA ASN A 161 -13.10 10.07 -19.30
C ASN A 161 -11.96 9.16 -19.78
N GLY A 162 -11.98 7.86 -19.46
CA GLY A 162 -11.03 6.88 -19.99
C GLY A 162 -9.74 6.69 -19.18
N GLY A 163 -9.71 7.09 -17.91
CA GLY A 163 -8.62 6.82 -16.97
C GLY A 163 -9.09 6.02 -15.74
N ARG A 164 -8.23 5.89 -14.73
CA ARG A 164 -8.57 5.33 -13.41
C ARG A 164 -8.17 6.31 -12.31
N GLU A 165 -9.03 6.50 -11.33
CA GLU A 165 -8.80 7.35 -10.18
C GLU A 165 -9.08 6.57 -8.89
N ASP A 166 -8.45 6.97 -7.79
CA ASP A 166 -8.79 6.46 -6.46
C ASP A 166 -10.16 7.01 -6.05
N ALA A 167 -11.10 6.11 -5.77
CA ALA A 167 -12.47 6.46 -5.41
C ALA A 167 -12.63 6.85 -3.94
N LEU A 168 -11.75 6.40 -3.05
CA LEU A 168 -11.91 6.60 -1.60
C LEU A 168 -11.99 8.08 -1.20
N PRO A 169 -11.18 9.00 -1.76
CA PRO A 169 -11.25 10.43 -1.41
C PRO A 169 -12.57 11.12 -1.78
N PHE A 170 -13.37 10.53 -2.67
CA PHE A 170 -14.63 11.11 -3.13
C PHE A 170 -15.86 10.58 -2.39
N MET A 171 -15.66 9.63 -1.49
CA MET A 171 -16.71 9.12 -0.62
C MET A 171 -16.96 10.08 0.54
N ASP A 172 -18.19 10.11 1.02
CA ASP A 172 -18.61 10.94 2.14
C ASP A 172 -18.07 10.39 3.47
N SER A 173 -16.94 10.94 3.89
CA SER A 173 -16.27 10.60 5.14
C SER A 173 -16.96 11.14 6.40
N THR A 174 -18.03 11.94 6.27
CA THR A 174 -18.76 12.52 7.40
C THR A 174 -19.83 11.58 7.95
N VAL A 175 -20.15 10.52 7.22
CA VAL A 175 -21.12 9.50 7.62
C VAL A 175 -20.49 8.53 8.64
N ALA A 176 -21.30 8.10 9.61
CA ALA A 176 -20.86 7.17 10.64
C ALA A 176 -20.31 5.86 10.05
N ASP A 177 -19.36 5.25 10.76
CA ASP A 177 -18.63 4.04 10.36
C ASP A 177 -17.65 4.22 9.20
N TRP A 178 -17.42 5.42 8.69
CA TRP A 178 -16.32 5.66 7.75
C TRP A 178 -14.95 5.43 8.42
N LYS A 179 -14.06 4.71 7.75
CA LYS A 179 -12.66 4.59 8.13
C LYS A 179 -11.77 4.58 6.90
N LEU A 180 -10.77 5.45 6.90
CA LEU A 180 -9.63 5.41 5.99
C LEU A 180 -8.41 5.89 6.77
N ILE A 181 -7.56 4.97 7.18
CA ILE A 181 -6.23 5.26 7.74
C ILE A 181 -5.22 4.95 6.65
N SER A 182 -4.69 6.00 6.01
CA SER A 182 -3.58 5.89 5.07
C SER A 182 -2.22 5.94 5.76
N THR A 183 -2.10 6.47 6.99
CA THR A 183 -0.88 6.30 7.81
C THR A 183 -0.83 4.97 8.51
N PHE A 184 -0.30 3.98 7.82
CA PHE A 184 0.05 2.71 8.42
C PHE A 184 1.29 2.14 7.74
N THR A 185 1.94 1.23 8.45
CA THR A 185 3.04 0.43 7.95
C THR A 185 2.72 -1.02 8.28
N TYR A 186 3.09 -1.94 7.40
CA TYR A 186 3.17 -3.36 7.74
C TYR A 186 4.55 -3.89 7.36
N ASP A 187 4.93 -4.99 7.98
CA ASP A 187 6.28 -5.55 7.86
C ASP A 187 6.17 -6.97 7.31
N CYS A 188 6.32 -7.13 5.98
CA CYS A 188 6.25 -8.45 5.36
C CYS A 188 7.35 -9.39 5.86
N LEU A 189 8.51 -8.89 6.28
CA LEU A 189 9.61 -9.72 6.78
C LEU A 189 9.28 -10.32 8.15
N LYS A 190 8.72 -9.51 9.07
CA LYS A 190 8.18 -10.03 10.34
C LYS A 190 6.93 -10.87 10.12
N GLY A 191 6.16 -10.52 9.10
CA GLY A 191 4.83 -11.01 8.82
C GLY A 191 3.77 -10.18 9.54
N PHE A 192 2.57 -10.17 8.96
CA PHE A 192 1.41 -9.46 9.49
C PHE A 192 0.13 -10.25 9.19
N ASN A 193 -0.89 -10.01 10.01
CA ASN A 193 -2.23 -10.55 9.79
C ASN A 193 -3.06 -9.59 8.94
N LEU A 194 -3.78 -10.14 7.96
CA LEU A 194 -4.73 -9.44 7.11
C LEU A 194 -6.12 -10.07 7.27
N LEU A 195 -7.08 -9.26 7.71
CA LEU A 195 -8.50 -9.59 7.63
C LEU A 195 -9.12 -8.71 6.54
N ILE A 196 -9.66 -9.30 5.46
CA ILE A 196 -10.14 -8.54 4.30
C ILE A 196 -11.44 -9.13 3.73
N GLY A 197 -12.36 -8.27 3.30
CA GLY A 197 -13.59 -8.69 2.63
C GLY A 197 -14.60 -7.57 2.43
N ASN A 198 -15.86 -7.90 2.16
CA ASN A 198 -16.90 -6.89 2.05
C ASN A 198 -17.37 -6.40 3.42
N GLN A 199 -18.00 -5.24 3.40
CA GLN A 199 -18.81 -4.70 4.47
C GLN A 199 -20.27 -4.66 4.01
N ASN A 200 -21.21 -4.77 4.94
CA ASN A 200 -22.64 -4.74 4.67
C ASN A 200 -23.27 -3.56 5.44
N GLY A 201 -23.97 -2.69 4.69
CA GLY A 201 -24.50 -1.41 5.13
C GLY A 201 -25.80 -1.48 5.93
N GLY A 202 -26.35 -2.67 6.14
CA GLY A 202 -27.45 -2.92 7.08
C GLY A 202 -28.74 -3.38 6.41
N GLY A 203 -28.90 -4.70 6.33
CA GLY A 203 -30.19 -5.38 6.17
C GLY A 203 -30.47 -5.95 4.78
N GLY A 204 -29.81 -5.41 3.75
CA GLY A 204 -30.01 -5.77 2.34
C GLY A 204 -29.19 -6.98 1.90
N PRO A 205 -29.15 -7.24 0.58
CA PRO A 205 -28.19 -8.15 -0.04
C PRO A 205 -26.74 -7.78 0.33
N SER A 206 -25.86 -8.77 0.28
CA SER A 206 -24.44 -8.60 0.59
C SER A 206 -23.65 -9.61 -0.22
N GLY A 207 -22.45 -9.23 -0.65
CA GLY A 207 -21.58 -10.15 -1.33
C GLY A 207 -20.22 -9.58 -1.70
N ILE A 208 -19.36 -10.50 -2.10
CA ILE A 208 -18.06 -10.22 -2.70
C ILE A 208 -17.73 -11.32 -3.68
N ASN A 209 -17.04 -10.96 -4.75
CA ASN A 209 -16.35 -11.86 -5.64
C ASN A 209 -15.03 -11.19 -6.03
N ALA A 210 -13.94 -11.64 -5.43
CA ALA A 210 -12.66 -11.00 -5.58
C ALA A 210 -11.51 -12.01 -5.60
N LYS A 211 -10.37 -11.57 -6.10
CA LYS A 211 -9.12 -12.33 -6.09
C LYS A 211 -8.06 -11.57 -5.31
N LEU A 212 -7.62 -12.16 -4.21
CA LEU A 212 -6.50 -11.69 -3.42
C LEU A 212 -5.19 -12.15 -4.07
N THR A 213 -4.29 -11.21 -4.28
CA THR A 213 -2.91 -11.44 -4.71
C THR A 213 -1.98 -10.68 -3.77
N VAL A 214 -0.85 -11.29 -3.43
CA VAL A 214 0.24 -10.62 -2.72
C VAL A 214 1.48 -10.70 -3.59
N GLU A 215 2.14 -9.57 -3.76
CA GLU A 215 3.35 -9.42 -4.54
C GLU A 215 4.49 -8.99 -3.63
N ALA A 216 5.63 -9.66 -3.70
CA ALA A 216 6.87 -9.22 -3.06
C ALA A 216 7.95 -8.99 -4.11
N TYR A 217 8.51 -7.79 -4.13
CA TYR A 217 9.61 -7.39 -4.99
C TYR A 217 10.90 -7.65 -4.23
N VAL A 218 11.62 -8.67 -4.69
CA VAL A 218 12.88 -9.13 -4.10
C VAL A 218 13.87 -9.40 -5.23
N GLY A 219 14.69 -8.41 -5.56
CA GLY A 219 15.60 -8.47 -6.70
C GLY A 219 16.92 -9.22 -6.43
N PRO A 220 17.71 -9.46 -7.50
CA PRO A 220 19.15 -9.74 -7.39
C PRO A 220 19.90 -8.59 -6.72
N CYS A 221 20.82 -8.95 -5.83
CA CYS A 221 21.92 -8.16 -5.28
C CYS A 221 22.39 -6.99 -6.16
N ASN A 222 22.40 -5.75 -5.61
CA ASN A 222 23.18 -4.60 -6.06
C ASN A 222 23.50 -4.51 -7.58
N THR A 223 22.60 -3.91 -8.36
CA THR A 223 23.05 -3.21 -9.58
C THR A 223 23.51 -1.82 -9.15
N ASN A 224 24.80 -1.67 -8.87
CA ASN A 224 25.37 -0.39 -8.45
C ASN A 224 25.02 0.64 -9.54
N THR A 225 24.02 1.50 -9.29
CA THR A 225 23.91 2.93 -9.67
C THR A 225 22.50 3.53 -9.62
N SER A 226 21.40 2.77 -9.42
CA SER A 226 20.07 3.37 -9.27
C SER A 226 19.64 3.52 -7.80
N PHE A 227 19.12 4.69 -7.44
CA PHE A 227 18.44 4.90 -6.16
C PHE A 227 17.31 3.87 -6.00
N SER A 228 17.30 3.15 -4.90
CA SER A 228 16.22 2.25 -4.50
C SER A 228 16.03 2.36 -2.99
N LEU A 229 14.77 2.39 -2.57
CA LEU A 229 14.38 2.49 -1.18
C LEU A 229 13.25 1.53 -0.93
N GLN A 230 13.34 0.75 0.14
CA GLN A 230 12.29 -0.20 0.48
C GLN A 230 10.99 0.53 0.89
N ASP A 231 9.83 -0.05 0.56
CA ASP A 231 8.52 0.55 0.82
C ASP A 231 8.26 0.79 2.31
N ASP A 232 8.81 -0.06 3.18
CA ASP A 232 8.73 0.09 4.63
C ASP A 232 9.85 0.96 5.20
N ASN A 233 10.63 1.66 4.38
CA ASN A 233 11.73 2.48 4.89
C ASN A 233 11.22 3.57 5.83
N ASN A 234 10.31 4.41 5.34
CA ASN A 234 9.78 5.53 6.09
C ASN A 234 8.58 5.07 6.92
N LYS A 235 8.66 5.29 8.24
CA LYS A 235 7.61 4.88 9.18
C LYS A 235 7.19 6.08 10.04
N ILE A 236 5.90 6.11 10.36
CA ILE A 236 5.30 7.10 11.24
C ILE A 236 4.49 6.36 12.31
N THR A 237 4.74 6.68 13.57
CA THR A 237 3.89 6.28 14.68
C THR A 237 3.24 7.52 15.28
N VAL A 238 1.92 7.50 15.42
CA VAL A 238 1.14 8.63 15.93
C VAL A 238 0.86 8.44 17.42
N GLY A 239 1.15 9.46 18.22
CA GLY A 239 0.72 9.58 19.60
C GLY A 239 -0.42 10.59 19.72
N SER A 240 -1.58 10.13 20.19
CA SER A 240 -2.74 10.99 20.48
C SER A 240 -2.48 11.93 21.67
N CYS A 241 -3.23 13.03 21.73
CA CYS A 241 -3.23 13.92 22.88
C CYS A 241 -3.71 13.18 24.14
N THR A 242 -3.14 13.52 25.31
CA THR A 242 -3.51 12.87 26.58
C THR A 242 -4.78 13.45 27.20
N CYS A 243 -5.15 14.68 26.82
CA CYS A 243 -6.33 15.41 27.28
C CYS A 243 -6.85 16.31 26.17
N ASN A 244 -8.13 16.69 26.26
CA ASN A 244 -8.71 17.69 25.37
C ASN A 244 -7.94 19.03 25.47
N ALA A 245 -7.64 19.64 24.33
CA ALA A 245 -6.97 20.93 24.17
C ALA A 245 -5.55 21.03 24.74
N LYS A 246 -4.90 19.91 25.07
CA LYS A 246 -3.55 19.93 25.69
C LYS A 246 -2.39 20.07 24.70
N ASN A 247 -2.64 19.92 23.41
CA ASN A 247 -1.65 19.95 22.32
C ASN A 247 -0.39 19.16 22.65
N ASP A 248 -0.54 17.96 23.20
CA ASP A 248 0.55 17.07 23.59
C ASP A 248 0.61 15.80 22.74
N GLY A 249 0.00 15.84 21.55
CA GLY A 249 0.18 14.81 20.54
C GLY A 249 1.61 14.80 19.98
N SER A 250 1.97 13.69 19.36
CA SER A 250 3.33 13.47 18.84
C SER A 250 3.35 12.63 17.56
N LEU A 251 4.38 12.83 16.74
CA LEU A 251 4.75 11.98 15.62
C LEU A 251 6.16 11.43 15.86
N ALA A 252 6.28 10.12 15.99
CA ALA A 252 7.56 9.43 15.98
C ALA A 252 7.86 8.99 14.55
N LEU A 253 8.95 9.51 13.99
CA LEU A 253 9.39 9.32 12.61
C LEU A 253 10.59 8.38 12.61
N SER A 254 10.64 7.42 11.69
CA SER A 254 11.82 6.57 11.54
C SER A 254 12.09 6.16 10.10
N ILE A 255 13.36 5.85 9.84
CA ILE A 255 13.87 5.30 8.58
C ILE A 255 14.63 4.00 8.83
N GLU A 256 14.76 3.15 7.80
CA GLU A 256 15.52 1.91 7.89
C GLU A 256 16.89 1.98 7.19
N ASP A 257 16.97 2.62 6.02
CA ASP A 257 18.19 2.79 5.24
C ASP A 257 18.91 4.09 5.60
N THR A 258 20.01 3.96 6.33
CA THR A 258 20.87 5.06 6.80
C THR A 258 21.93 5.48 5.78
N LYS A 259 21.94 4.91 4.57
CA LYS A 259 22.85 5.35 3.49
C LYS A 259 22.51 6.74 2.98
N TYR A 260 21.26 7.17 3.15
CA TYR A 260 20.73 8.44 2.68
C TYR A 260 20.46 9.38 3.86
N ASN A 261 20.47 10.67 3.59
CA ASN A 261 19.97 11.68 4.52
C ASN A 261 18.54 12.06 4.14
N TYR A 262 17.72 12.34 5.15
CA TYR A 262 16.31 12.61 4.96
C TYR A 262 15.95 14.00 5.46
N THR A 263 15.20 14.72 4.63
CA THR A 263 14.46 15.92 5.02
C THR A 263 12.99 15.57 5.12
N ILE A 264 12.42 15.74 6.30
CA ILE A 264 11.02 15.45 6.56
C ILE A 264 10.30 16.76 6.84
N SER A 265 9.22 17.00 6.10
CA SER A 265 8.32 18.12 6.36
C SER A 265 7.06 17.63 7.06
N VAL A 266 6.52 18.43 7.97
CA VAL A 266 5.26 18.18 8.66
C VAL A 266 4.41 19.44 8.55
N SER A 267 3.20 19.34 7.99
CA SER A 267 2.31 20.50 7.83
C SER A 267 2.04 21.18 9.17
N GLY A 268 2.20 22.50 9.25
CA GLY A 268 2.04 23.25 10.50
C GLY A 268 3.27 23.25 11.42
N VAL A 269 4.36 22.57 11.05
CA VAL A 269 5.68 22.68 11.69
C VAL A 269 6.59 23.47 10.75
N SER A 270 7.20 24.56 11.24
CA SER A 270 7.98 25.48 10.39
C SER A 270 9.31 24.90 9.94
N ASP A 271 10.02 24.24 10.85
CA ASP A 271 11.37 23.76 10.60
C ASP A 271 11.31 22.29 10.15
N PRO A 272 12.00 21.94 9.05
CA PRO A 272 12.06 20.55 8.61
C PRO A 272 12.84 19.70 9.59
N ILE A 273 12.40 18.45 9.76
CA ILE A 273 13.04 17.45 10.58
C ILE A 273 14.12 16.75 9.75
N LYS A 274 15.31 16.55 10.34
CA LYS A 274 16.42 15.86 9.69
C LYS A 274 16.68 14.51 10.34
N ILE A 275 16.82 13.47 9.52
CA ILE A 275 17.39 12.18 9.93
C ILE A 275 18.60 11.91 9.03
N SER A 276 19.79 11.79 9.62
CA SER A 276 21.06 11.75 8.88
C SER A 276 22.13 10.94 9.61
N GLY A 277 23.14 10.48 8.88
CA GLY A 277 24.23 9.68 9.44
C GLY A 277 23.72 8.36 10.01
N THR A 278 24.13 8.02 11.24
CA THR A 278 23.71 6.76 11.89
C THR A 278 22.37 6.86 12.61
N ASN A 279 21.74 8.04 12.66
CA ASN A 279 20.45 8.22 13.31
C ASN A 279 19.35 7.61 12.44
N LYS A 280 18.40 6.89 13.07
CA LYS A 280 17.24 6.30 12.39
C LYS A 280 15.91 6.94 12.75
N THR A 281 15.88 7.79 13.77
CA THR A 281 14.61 8.26 14.34
C THR A 281 14.63 9.76 14.60
N ALA A 282 13.45 10.36 14.58
CA ALA A 282 13.18 11.71 15.05
C ALA A 282 11.79 11.77 15.68
N ASN A 283 11.55 12.77 16.53
CA ASN A 283 10.25 12.98 17.15
C ASN A 283 9.80 14.43 16.97
N VAL A 284 8.51 14.58 16.68
CA VAL A 284 7.80 15.86 16.71
C VAL A 284 6.78 15.77 17.84
N THR A 285 6.82 16.71 18.77
CA THR A 285 5.95 16.73 19.95
C THR A 285 5.25 18.08 20.05
N GLY A 286 4.24 18.19 20.93
CA GLY A 286 3.53 19.45 21.14
C GLY A 286 2.48 19.73 20.06
N LEU A 287 1.99 18.68 19.40
CA LEU A 287 1.02 18.80 18.32
C LEU A 287 -0.40 18.81 18.86
N ALA A 288 -1.24 19.69 18.32
CA ALA A 288 -2.67 19.71 18.59
C ALA A 288 -3.37 18.51 17.92
N LYS A 289 -4.64 18.28 18.26
CA LYS A 289 -5.47 17.41 17.42
C LYS A 289 -5.55 17.97 16.00
N GLY A 290 -5.57 17.08 15.03
CA GLY A 290 -5.67 17.45 13.63
C GLY A 290 -5.04 16.42 12.72
N THR A 291 -5.14 16.71 11.42
CA THR A 291 -4.52 15.94 10.37
C THR A 291 -3.24 16.63 9.93
N TYR A 292 -2.16 15.87 9.81
CA TYR A 292 -0.83 16.34 9.48
C TYR A 292 -0.31 15.61 8.24
N THR A 293 0.04 16.34 7.19
CA THR A 293 0.78 15.80 6.05
C THR A 293 2.25 15.71 6.42
N VAL A 294 2.82 14.51 6.34
CA VAL A 294 4.24 14.22 6.65
C VAL A 294 4.92 13.69 5.40
N CYS A 295 5.90 14.41 4.86
CA CYS A 295 6.59 14.03 3.62
C CYS A 295 8.08 13.79 3.87
N PHE A 296 8.54 12.57 3.57
CA PHE A 296 9.94 12.16 3.60
C PHE A 296 10.57 12.40 2.23
N LYS A 297 11.66 13.18 2.19
CA LYS A 297 12.52 13.34 1.02
C LYS A 297 13.88 12.73 1.30
N VAL A 298 14.50 12.19 0.25
CA VAL A 298 15.89 11.77 0.29
C VAL A 298 16.75 12.90 -0.29
N ASP A 299 17.70 13.41 0.50
CA ASP A 299 18.52 14.56 0.14
C ASP A 299 19.40 14.24 -1.09
N GLU A 300 19.81 12.98 -1.26
CA GLU A 300 20.61 12.50 -2.39
C GLU A 300 19.77 12.17 -3.64
N ASN A 301 18.43 12.19 -3.56
CA ASN A 301 17.53 12.01 -4.69
C ASN A 301 16.35 13.00 -4.64
N PRO A 302 16.44 14.14 -5.32
CA PRO A 302 15.43 15.20 -5.23
C PRO A 302 14.06 14.83 -5.83
N ASP A 303 13.99 13.77 -6.65
CA ASP A 303 12.75 13.30 -7.25
C ASP A 303 11.96 12.37 -6.31
N TYR A 304 12.58 11.88 -5.23
CA TYR A 304 11.92 11.04 -4.25
C TYR A 304 11.21 11.87 -3.18
N GLU A 305 9.89 11.67 -3.08
CA GLU A 305 9.06 12.16 -1.98
C GLU A 305 7.98 11.12 -1.67
N GLN A 306 7.86 10.72 -0.39
CA GLN A 306 6.78 9.87 0.10
C GLN A 306 6.04 10.61 1.21
N CYS A 307 4.76 10.87 0.99
CA CYS A 307 3.91 11.58 1.93
C CYS A 307 2.90 10.64 2.60
N PHE A 308 2.57 10.95 3.84
CA PHE A 308 1.60 10.24 4.66
C PHE A 308 0.68 11.25 5.38
N GLU A 309 -0.56 10.85 5.67
CA GLU A 309 -1.54 11.67 6.41
C GLU A 309 -1.75 11.16 7.85
N ALA A 310 -1.17 11.84 8.84
CA ALA A 310 -1.21 11.44 10.24
C ALA A 310 -2.32 12.17 11.02
N VAL A 311 -3.24 11.40 11.62
CA VAL A 311 -4.38 11.95 12.38
C VAL A 311 -4.11 11.84 13.88
N ILE A 312 -3.86 12.98 14.52
CA ILE A 312 -3.75 13.10 15.97
C ILE A 312 -5.15 13.36 16.55
N THR A 313 -5.56 12.48 17.46
CA THR A 313 -6.86 12.54 18.13
C THR A 313 -6.73 13.01 19.59
N GLU A 314 -7.88 13.36 20.19
CA GLU A 314 -8.04 13.62 21.61
C GLU A 314 -8.92 12.53 22.26
N PRO A 315 -8.86 12.35 23.60
CA PRO A 315 -9.77 11.46 24.30
C PRO A 315 -11.22 11.90 24.15
N ILE A 316 -12.15 10.95 24.05
CA ILE A 316 -13.58 11.26 24.02
C ILE A 316 -13.98 11.86 25.38
N SER A 317 -14.66 13.00 25.35
CA SER A 317 -15.22 13.59 26.58
C SER A 317 -16.35 12.69 27.08
N LEU A 318 -16.25 12.23 28.33
CA LEU A 318 -17.29 11.46 29.02
C LEU A 318 -18.50 12.33 29.39
#